data_AF-A0AA42BIP2-F1
#
_entry.id   AF-A0AA42BIP2-F1
#
_cell.length_a   1.000
_cell.length_b   1.000
_cell.length_c   1.000
_cell.angle_alpha   90.00
_cell.angle_beta   90.00
_cell.angle_gamma   90.00
#
_symmetry.space_group_name_H-M   'P 1'
#
loop_
_entity.id
_entity.type
_entity.pdbx_description
1 polymer ?
#
loop_
_entity_poly.entity_id
_entity_poly.type
_entity_poly.pdbx_seq_one_letter_code
_entity_poly.pdbx_strand_id
1 'polypeptide(L)'
;MTAVTSRVAGFAAGLLLSCAALAQTAGPGAVPLSPMPPMSPRGPGMMERGPGMGPGGPRGMGPHHGGAPFLRGLRLSEEQRDKIFAIEYAQMPEAREQRKAIEHARRDLHQMVASGQYDEARARALTESLGRAVAREAQLRAQAGAKIMQVLTPEQRKQVGEREAQRVAELESGEGGPEPVPMM
;
A
#
# COMPACT_ATOMS: atom_id res chain seq x y z
N MET A 1 27.16 58.64 5.07
CA MET A 1 28.56 58.68 5.52
C MET A 1 28.66 57.95 6.86
N THR A 2 29.82 57.35 7.16
CA THR A 2 30.19 56.39 8.25
C THR A 2 29.74 54.94 7.97
N ALA A 3 30.53 54.01 7.40
CA ALA A 3 31.92 53.55 7.54
C ALA A 3 31.95 52.12 8.13
N VAL A 4 32.56 51.23 7.35
CA VAL A 4 32.81 49.79 7.54
C VAL A 4 33.95 49.57 8.53
N THR A 5 33.86 48.55 9.40
CA THR A 5 35.06 47.88 9.94
C THR A 5 34.79 46.40 10.19
N SER A 6 35.53 45.57 9.44
CA SER A 6 35.63 44.12 9.48
C SER A 6 36.36 43.60 10.72
N ARG A 7 36.09 42.35 11.14
CA ARG A 7 37.10 41.48 11.77
C ARG A 7 37.00 40.05 11.23
N VAL A 8 38.06 39.64 10.54
CA VAL A 8 38.38 38.29 10.09
C VAL A 8 39.34 37.68 11.10
N ALA A 9 39.08 36.44 11.53
CA ALA A 9 40.03 35.43 12.00
C ALA A 9 39.18 34.20 12.42
N GLY A 10 39.27 32.99 11.87
CA GLY A 10 40.37 32.32 11.19
C GLY A 10 40.95 31.25 12.10
N PHE A 11 40.43 30.01 12.07
CA PHE A 11 41.09 28.78 12.55
C PHE A 11 40.42 27.58 11.83
N ALA A 12 41.02 27.05 10.77
CA ALA A 12 42.14 26.09 10.73
C ALA A 12 41.61 24.65 10.64
N ALA A 13 41.64 24.12 9.42
CA ALA A 13 41.40 22.73 9.09
C ALA A 13 42.53 21.84 9.66
N GLY A 14 42.15 20.81 10.42
CA GLY A 14 43.05 19.78 10.92
C GLY A 14 42.71 18.43 10.28
N LEU A 15 43.32 18.17 9.13
CA LEU A 15 43.37 16.86 8.49
C LEU A 15 44.51 16.07 9.14
N LEU A 16 44.21 15.04 9.93
CA LEU A 16 45.21 14.09 10.42
C LEU A 16 44.89 12.69 9.90
N LEU A 17 45.58 12.38 8.80
CA LEU A 17 45.76 11.06 8.22
C LEU A 17 46.78 10.31 9.09
N SER A 18 46.35 9.30 9.84
CA SER A 18 47.24 8.43 10.63
C SER A 18 47.16 7.00 10.11
N CYS A 19 48.12 6.62 9.27
CA CYS A 19 48.44 5.24 8.95
C CYS A 19 49.35 4.66 10.05
N ALA A 20 48.90 3.59 10.71
CA ALA A 20 49.78 2.66 11.40
C ALA A 20 49.28 1.24 11.14
N ALA A 21 49.98 0.55 10.25
CA ALA A 21 49.85 -0.87 10.01
C ALA A 21 50.78 -1.62 10.97
N LEU A 22 50.24 -2.57 11.76
CA LEU A 22 51.00 -3.71 12.25
C LEU A 22 50.11 -4.95 12.39
N ALA A 23 50.44 -5.94 11.55
CA ALA A 23 50.53 -7.37 11.82
C ALA A 23 49.38 -8.12 12.53
N GLN A 24 48.64 -8.86 11.70
CA GLN A 24 48.50 -10.33 11.74
C GLN A 24 48.38 -11.03 13.12
N THR A 25 47.18 -11.53 13.38
CA THR A 25 46.98 -12.81 14.07
C THR A 25 46.08 -13.71 13.23
N ALA A 26 46.70 -14.67 12.55
CA ALA A 26 46.01 -15.81 11.98
C ALA A 26 45.48 -16.69 13.11
N GLY A 27 44.18 -16.99 13.09
CA GLY A 27 43.52 -17.94 13.98
C GLY A 27 42.54 -18.77 13.15
N PRO A 28 42.68 -20.11 13.10
CA PRO A 28 42.05 -20.96 12.10
C PRO A 28 40.61 -21.28 12.48
N GLY A 29 39.68 -21.05 11.54
CA GLY A 29 38.27 -21.36 11.70
C GLY A 29 37.63 -21.73 10.37
N ALA A 30 38.36 -22.46 9.53
CA ALA A 30 37.78 -23.11 8.36
C ALA A 30 36.83 -24.22 8.86
N VAL A 31 35.54 -23.91 8.89
CA VAL A 31 34.50 -24.93 8.96
C VAL A 31 34.63 -25.80 7.70
N PRO A 32 34.91 -27.11 7.81
CA PRO A 32 34.93 -27.97 6.66
C PRO A 32 33.51 -28.04 6.07
N LEU A 33 33.38 -27.67 4.80
CA LEU A 33 32.22 -28.01 3.99
C LEU A 33 32.18 -29.54 3.89
N SER A 34 31.32 -30.17 4.70
CA SER A 34 31.02 -31.59 4.57
C SER A 34 30.48 -31.85 3.14
N PRO A 35 31.01 -32.87 2.43
CA PRO A 35 30.48 -33.24 1.13
C PRO A 35 29.05 -33.76 1.30
N MET A 36 28.10 -33.16 0.58
CA MET A 36 26.73 -33.68 0.52
C MET A 36 26.72 -35.09 -0.08
N PRO A 37 25.94 -36.04 0.48
CA PRO A 37 25.82 -37.37 -0.08
C PRO A 37 25.11 -37.34 -1.45
N PRO A 38 25.46 -38.25 -2.38
CA PRO A 38 24.81 -38.31 -3.69
C PRO A 38 23.35 -38.76 -3.56
N MET A 39 22.43 -37.97 -4.12
CA MET A 39 21.03 -38.36 -4.26
C MET A 39 20.92 -39.61 -5.13
N SER A 40 20.37 -40.69 -4.58
CA SER A 40 20.06 -41.92 -5.31
C SER A 40 18.77 -41.77 -6.13
N PRO A 41 18.63 -42.49 -7.26
CA PRO A 41 17.51 -42.32 -8.17
C PRO A 41 16.27 -43.12 -7.73
N ARG A 42 15.13 -42.42 -7.71
CA ARG A 42 13.77 -42.87 -8.09
C ARG A 42 13.25 -44.20 -7.48
N GLY A 43 12.45 -44.07 -6.42
CA GLY A 43 11.43 -45.06 -6.03
C GLY A 43 10.06 -44.77 -6.68
N PRO A 44 9.16 -45.76 -6.81
CA PRO A 44 8.06 -45.73 -7.76
C PRO A 44 6.76 -45.10 -7.20
N GLY A 45 6.09 -44.32 -8.06
CA GLY A 45 4.63 -44.23 -8.11
C GLY A 45 3.90 -43.45 -7.00
N MET A 46 3.80 -42.12 -7.17
CA MET A 46 2.60 -41.34 -6.85
C MET A 46 2.51 -40.16 -7.83
N MET A 47 2.27 -40.47 -9.11
CA MET A 47 1.67 -39.51 -10.03
C MET A 47 0.21 -39.89 -10.19
N GLU A 48 -0.66 -39.31 -9.36
CA GLU A 48 -2.05 -39.16 -9.73
C GLU A 48 -2.35 -37.68 -9.91
N ARG A 49 -2.20 -37.28 -11.16
CA ARG A 49 -2.64 -36.00 -11.70
C ARG A 49 -4.15 -36.07 -11.87
N GLY A 50 -4.89 -35.67 -10.84
CA GLY A 50 -6.30 -35.30 -10.96
C GLY A 50 -6.44 -33.88 -11.53
N PRO A 51 -7.33 -33.61 -12.50
CA PRO A 51 -7.55 -32.29 -13.05
C PRO A 51 -8.43 -31.48 -12.10
N GLY A 52 -7.80 -30.79 -11.14
CA GLY A 52 -8.48 -29.95 -10.16
C GLY A 52 -7.98 -28.52 -10.22
N MET A 53 -8.01 -27.90 -11.39
CA MET A 53 -7.97 -26.43 -11.50
C MET A 53 -9.28 -25.90 -10.91
N GLY A 54 -9.36 -25.79 -9.58
CA GLY A 54 -10.38 -24.94 -8.98
C GLY A 54 -10.23 -23.52 -9.56
N PRO A 55 -11.32 -22.78 -9.78
CA PRO A 55 -11.24 -21.40 -10.26
C PRO A 55 -10.63 -20.52 -9.16
N GLY A 56 -9.30 -20.53 -9.07
CA GLY A 56 -8.53 -19.97 -7.98
C GLY A 56 -7.06 -19.94 -8.34
N GLY A 57 -6.73 -19.64 -9.61
CA GLY A 57 -5.40 -19.16 -9.97
C GLY A 57 -5.02 -17.94 -9.10
N PRO A 58 -3.73 -17.60 -8.97
CA PRO A 58 -3.27 -16.51 -8.10
C PRO A 58 -4.13 -15.30 -8.43
N ARG A 59 -4.97 -14.87 -7.46
CA ARG A 59 -6.02 -13.87 -7.66
C ARG A 59 -5.44 -12.80 -8.55
N GLY A 60 -5.90 -12.85 -9.80
CA GLY A 60 -5.36 -12.00 -10.84
C GLY A 60 -5.44 -10.59 -10.32
N MET A 61 -4.37 -9.85 -10.55
CA MET A 61 -4.47 -8.42 -10.76
C MET A 61 -5.37 -8.24 -12.00
N GLY A 62 -6.67 -8.52 -11.84
CA GLY A 62 -7.66 -8.30 -12.86
C GLY A 62 -7.68 -6.80 -13.12
N PRO A 63 -7.66 -6.36 -14.39
CA PRO A 63 -7.85 -4.95 -14.66
C PRO A 63 -9.20 -4.55 -14.03
N HIS A 64 -9.25 -3.41 -13.33
CA HIS A 64 -10.47 -2.71 -12.89
C HIS A 64 -10.92 -2.74 -11.40
N HIS A 65 -10.07 -3.05 -10.42
CA HIS A 65 -10.39 -2.71 -8.99
C HIS A 65 -9.46 -1.70 -8.33
N GLY A 66 -8.57 -1.06 -9.09
CA GLY A 66 -7.70 0.02 -8.62
C GLY A 66 -8.12 1.44 -9.01
N GLY A 67 -9.19 1.59 -9.81
CA GLY A 67 -9.56 2.86 -10.42
C GLY A 67 -10.49 3.72 -9.57
N ALA A 68 -10.43 5.04 -9.75
CA ALA A 68 -11.37 5.97 -9.14
C ALA A 68 -12.84 5.60 -9.49
N PRO A 69 -13.74 5.34 -8.51
CA PRO A 69 -15.09 4.80 -8.77
C PRO A 69 -15.96 5.63 -9.71
N PHE A 70 -15.72 6.95 -9.75
CA PHE A 70 -16.46 7.90 -10.59
C PHE A 70 -16.12 7.78 -12.09
N LEU A 71 -15.05 7.06 -12.46
CA LEU A 71 -14.70 6.79 -13.85
C LEU A 71 -15.56 5.68 -14.48
N ARG A 72 -16.27 4.88 -13.67
CA ARG A 72 -17.08 3.76 -14.16
C ARG A 72 -18.13 4.27 -15.16
N GLY A 73 -18.17 3.66 -16.34
CA GLY A 73 -19.12 4.00 -17.39
C GLY A 73 -18.81 5.31 -18.14
N LEU A 74 -17.64 5.92 -17.97
CA LEU A 74 -17.16 6.95 -18.88
C LEU A 74 -16.41 6.33 -20.06
N ARG A 75 -16.62 6.87 -21.26
CA ARG A 75 -15.78 6.55 -22.42
C ARG A 75 -14.52 7.40 -22.37
N LEU A 76 -13.40 6.80 -21.96
CA LEU A 76 -12.08 7.44 -21.90
C LEU A 76 -11.29 7.16 -23.19
N SER A 77 -10.62 8.19 -23.72
CA SER A 77 -9.63 8.01 -24.81
C SER A 77 -8.38 7.29 -24.30
N GLU A 78 -7.54 6.78 -25.21
CA GLU A 78 -6.27 6.13 -24.84
C GLU A 78 -5.36 7.09 -24.07
N GLU A 79 -5.19 8.32 -24.57
CA GLU A 79 -4.39 9.36 -23.89
C GLU A 79 -4.90 9.66 -22.46
N GLN A 80 -6.22 9.69 -22.25
CA GLN A 80 -6.80 9.86 -20.92
C GLN A 80 -6.49 8.68 -20.01
N ARG A 81 -6.59 7.45 -20.52
CA ARG A 81 -6.28 6.22 -19.75
C ARG A 81 -4.81 6.20 -19.32
N ASP A 82 -3.90 6.58 -20.21
CA ASP A 82 -2.47 6.63 -19.91
C ASP A 82 -2.16 7.66 -18.82
N LYS A 83 -2.75 8.86 -18.91
CA LYS A 83 -2.63 9.90 -17.89
C LYS A 83 -3.19 9.45 -16.54
N ILE A 84 -4.36 8.79 -16.54
CA ILE A 84 -4.98 8.25 -15.32
C ILE A 84 -4.11 7.16 -14.71
N PHE A 85 -3.60 6.24 -15.52
CA PHE A 85 -2.69 5.19 -15.07
C PHE A 85 -1.43 5.78 -14.44
N ALA A 86 -0.80 6.78 -15.07
CA ALA A 86 0.38 7.44 -14.53
C ALA A 86 0.10 8.11 -13.17
N ILE A 87 -1.05 8.78 -13.02
CA ILE A 87 -1.48 9.39 -11.76
C ILE A 87 -1.65 8.33 -10.67
N GLU A 88 -2.34 7.22 -10.97
CA GLU A 88 -2.59 6.15 -10.01
C GLU A 88 -1.31 5.42 -9.64
N TYR A 89 -0.47 5.09 -10.63
CA TYR A 89 0.80 4.40 -10.46
C TYR A 89 1.77 5.19 -9.55
N ALA A 90 1.84 6.51 -9.71
CA ALA A 90 2.74 7.36 -8.92
C ALA A 90 2.49 7.28 -7.40
N GLN A 91 1.25 7.03 -6.98
CA GLN A 91 0.89 6.90 -5.56
C GLN A 91 0.78 5.44 -5.07
N MET A 92 0.87 4.45 -5.98
CA MET A 92 0.71 3.03 -5.62
C MET A 92 1.64 2.57 -4.49
N PRO A 93 2.93 2.96 -4.42
CA PRO A 93 3.80 2.53 -3.34
C PRO A 93 3.28 2.95 -1.97
N GLU A 94 2.92 4.23 -1.82
CA GLU A 94 2.43 4.76 -0.54
C GLU A 94 1.08 4.16 -0.18
N ALA A 95 0.16 4.06 -1.14
CA ALA A 95 -1.14 3.44 -0.92
C ALA A 95 -1.01 1.97 -0.50
N ARG A 96 -0.02 1.24 -1.04
CA ARG A 96 0.26 -0.15 -0.63
C ARG A 96 0.77 -0.23 0.80
N GLU A 97 1.63 0.69 1.23
CA GLU A 97 2.10 0.74 2.62
C GLU A 97 0.94 1.05 3.58
N GLN A 98 0.06 2.00 3.26
CA GLN A 98 -1.13 2.27 4.08
C GLN A 98 -2.05 1.06 4.17
N ARG A 99 -2.30 0.36 3.05
CA ARG A 99 -3.10 -0.89 3.06
C ARG A 99 -2.48 -1.96 3.94
N LYS A 100 -1.16 -2.16 3.90
CA LYS A 100 -0.49 -3.11 4.80
C LYS A 100 -0.69 -2.74 6.27
N ALA A 101 -0.56 -1.45 6.61
CA ALA A 101 -0.76 -0.96 7.97
C ALA A 101 -2.21 -1.18 8.45
N ILE A 102 -3.20 -0.90 7.59
CA ILE A 102 -4.62 -1.15 7.85
C ILE A 102 -4.86 -2.64 8.11
N GLU A 103 -4.38 -3.50 7.21
CA GLU A 103 -4.55 -4.95 7.32
C GLU A 103 -3.86 -5.52 8.57
N HIS A 104 -2.67 -5.01 8.93
CA HIS A 104 -1.97 -5.41 10.15
C HIS A 104 -2.76 -5.02 11.40
N ALA A 105 -3.17 -3.75 11.52
CA ALA A 105 -3.92 -3.29 12.69
C ALA A 105 -5.25 -4.04 12.86
N ARG A 106 -5.96 -4.32 11.75
CA ARG A 106 -7.20 -5.12 11.77
C ARG A 106 -6.95 -6.55 12.23
N ARG A 107 -5.90 -7.21 11.72
CA ARG A 107 -5.53 -8.57 12.15
C ARG A 107 -5.17 -8.61 13.62
N ASP A 108 -4.40 -7.65 14.11
CA ASP A 108 -3.98 -7.61 15.52
C ASP A 108 -5.17 -7.39 16.46
N LEU A 109 -6.09 -6.49 16.10
CA LEU A 109 -7.34 -6.29 16.83
C LEU A 109 -8.18 -7.57 16.87
N HIS A 110 -8.37 -8.22 15.71
CA HIS A 110 -9.11 -9.47 15.62
C HIS A 110 -8.46 -10.57 16.46
N GLN A 111 -7.13 -10.73 16.38
CA GLN A 111 -6.40 -11.75 17.14
C GLN A 111 -6.50 -11.49 18.66
N MET A 112 -6.40 -10.23 19.08
CA MET A 112 -6.55 -9.87 20.49
C MET A 112 -7.91 -10.32 21.04
N VAL A 113 -8.99 -10.01 20.33
CA VAL A 113 -10.35 -10.41 20.71
C VAL A 113 -10.51 -11.93 20.67
N ALA A 114 -10.08 -12.58 19.58
CA ALA A 114 -10.21 -14.02 19.41
C ALA A 114 -9.42 -14.84 20.44
N SER A 115 -8.31 -14.30 20.95
CA SER A 115 -7.51 -14.92 22.01
C SER A 115 -8.10 -14.76 23.42
N GLY A 116 -9.15 -13.96 23.58
CA GLY A 116 -9.71 -13.61 24.89
C GLY A 116 -8.82 -12.68 25.72
N GLN A 117 -7.69 -12.20 25.18
CA GLN A 117 -6.75 -11.31 25.85
C GLN A 117 -6.97 -9.86 25.41
N TYR A 118 -8.17 -9.34 25.67
CA TYR A 118 -8.46 -7.94 25.38
C TYR A 118 -7.68 -7.02 26.33
N ASP A 119 -6.87 -6.15 25.74
CA ASP A 119 -6.13 -5.09 26.43
C ASP A 119 -6.59 -3.75 25.87
N GLU A 120 -7.25 -2.96 26.73
CA GLU A 120 -7.82 -1.67 26.36
C GLU A 120 -6.77 -0.66 25.86
N ALA A 121 -5.57 -0.64 26.47
CA ALA A 121 -4.51 0.29 26.08
C ALA A 121 -3.93 -0.10 24.71
N ARG A 122 -3.73 -1.40 24.48
CA ARG A 122 -3.29 -1.93 23.18
C ARG A 122 -4.36 -1.72 22.10
N ALA A 123 -5.64 -1.92 22.42
CA ALA A 123 -6.75 -1.70 21.51
C ALA A 123 -6.82 -0.22 21.07
N ARG A 124 -6.64 0.72 21.99
CA ARG A 124 -6.54 2.16 21.66
C ARG A 124 -5.37 2.45 20.72
N ALA A 125 -4.18 1.96 21.03
CA ALA A 125 -3.01 2.19 20.17
C ALA A 125 -3.19 1.63 18.74
N LEU A 126 -3.77 0.43 18.60
CA LEU A 126 -4.05 -0.19 17.31
C LEU A 126 -5.13 0.56 16.53
N THR A 127 -6.21 0.99 17.20
CA THR A 127 -7.31 1.72 16.54
C THR A 127 -6.89 3.13 16.13
N GLU A 128 -6.07 3.83 16.92
CA GLU A 128 -5.46 5.10 16.50
C GLU A 128 -4.55 4.93 15.28
N SER A 129 -3.71 3.88 15.27
CA SER A 129 -2.85 3.57 14.13
C SER A 129 -3.67 3.24 12.88
N LEU A 130 -4.73 2.44 13.04
CA LEU A 130 -5.68 2.12 11.98
C LEU A 130 -6.33 3.39 11.42
N GLY A 131 -6.83 4.26 12.30
CA GLY A 131 -7.46 5.53 11.92
C GLY A 131 -6.52 6.42 11.09
N ARG A 132 -5.26 6.56 11.51
CA ARG A 132 -4.24 7.30 10.74
C ARG A 132 -3.99 6.70 9.36
N ALA A 133 -3.85 5.38 9.26
CA ALA A 133 -3.59 4.72 7.99
C ALA A 133 -4.78 4.81 7.03
N VAL A 134 -6.02 4.64 7.53
CA VAL A 134 -7.25 4.84 6.76
C VAL A 134 -7.37 6.28 6.26
N ALA A 135 -7.15 7.27 7.14
CA ALA A 135 -7.19 8.67 6.75
C ALA A 135 -6.17 8.99 5.65
N ARG A 136 -4.95 8.43 5.78
CA ARG A 136 -3.90 8.64 4.78
C ARG A 136 -4.25 7.98 3.44
N GLU A 137 -4.79 6.76 3.45
CA GLU A 137 -5.25 6.11 2.22
C GLU A 137 -6.36 6.91 1.53
N ALA A 138 -7.34 7.41 2.30
CA ALA A 138 -8.41 8.25 1.78
C ALA A 138 -7.86 9.55 1.16
N GLN A 139 -6.88 10.19 1.82
CA GLN A 139 -6.24 11.39 1.30
C GLN A 139 -5.53 11.13 -0.04
N LEU A 140 -4.80 10.02 -0.17
CA LEU A 140 -4.14 9.63 -1.43
C LEU A 140 -5.18 9.47 -2.54
N ARG A 141 -6.25 8.71 -2.28
CA ARG A 141 -7.35 8.52 -3.23
C ARG A 141 -7.98 9.85 -3.66
N ALA A 142 -8.22 10.76 -2.72
CA ALA A 142 -8.79 12.08 -3.02
C ALA A 142 -7.84 12.93 -3.89
N GLN A 143 -6.54 12.94 -3.58
CA GLN A 143 -5.53 13.68 -4.35
C GLN A 143 -5.44 13.17 -5.79
N ALA A 144 -5.42 11.85 -5.99
CA ALA A 144 -5.46 11.29 -7.34
C ALA A 144 -6.78 11.57 -8.03
N GLY A 145 -7.92 11.45 -7.33
CA GLY A 145 -9.23 11.80 -7.87
C GLY A 145 -9.28 13.23 -8.40
N ALA A 146 -8.75 14.19 -7.64
CA ALA A 146 -8.67 15.59 -8.07
C ALA A 146 -7.83 15.76 -9.36
N LYS A 147 -6.66 15.09 -9.44
CA LYS A 147 -5.81 15.11 -10.65
C LYS A 147 -6.52 14.45 -11.85
N ILE A 148 -7.19 13.33 -11.63
CA ILE A 148 -7.94 12.61 -12.66
C ILE A 148 -9.08 13.49 -13.22
N MET A 149 -9.78 14.25 -12.38
CA MET A 149 -10.84 15.16 -12.84
C MET A 149 -10.32 16.23 -13.81
N GLN A 150 -9.05 16.63 -13.71
CA GLN A 150 -8.41 17.57 -14.64
C GLN A 150 -8.09 16.94 -16.00
N VAL A 151 -8.03 15.61 -16.10
CA VAL A 151 -7.80 14.87 -17.35
C VAL A 151 -9.10 14.71 -18.17
N LEU A 152 -10.25 14.76 -17.51
CA LEU A 152 -11.55 14.60 -18.14
C LEU A 152 -11.96 15.82 -18.98
N THR A 153 -12.78 15.60 -20.01
CA THR A 153 -13.42 16.70 -20.75
C THR A 153 -14.51 17.37 -19.91
N PRO A 154 -14.95 18.60 -20.23
CA PRO A 154 -16.08 19.25 -19.55
C PRO A 154 -17.35 18.38 -19.53
N GLU A 155 -17.65 17.69 -20.62
CA GLU A 155 -18.83 16.83 -20.77
C GLU A 155 -18.73 15.58 -19.88
N GLN A 156 -17.55 14.95 -19.81
CA GLN A 156 -17.31 13.82 -18.92
C GLN A 156 -17.42 14.24 -17.44
N ARG A 157 -16.88 15.40 -17.06
CA ARG A 157 -17.04 15.94 -15.69
C ARG A 157 -18.49 16.20 -15.35
N LYS A 158 -19.29 16.71 -16.29
CA LYS A 158 -20.74 16.88 -16.10
C LYS A 158 -21.43 15.54 -15.83
N GLN A 159 -21.12 14.50 -16.60
CA GLN A 159 -21.66 13.15 -16.38
C GLN A 159 -21.29 12.59 -15.00
N VAL A 160 -20.06 12.85 -14.52
CA VAL A 160 -19.65 12.47 -13.15
C VAL A 160 -20.51 13.19 -12.12
N GLY A 161 -20.71 14.50 -12.26
CA GLY A 161 -21.52 15.29 -11.33
C GLY A 161 -22.99 14.84 -11.28
N GLU A 162 -23.59 14.57 -12.44
CA GLU A 162 -24.97 14.06 -12.52
C GLU A 162 -25.13 12.70 -11.85
N ARG A 163 -24.19 11.78 -12.06
CA ARG A 163 -24.20 10.46 -11.41
C ARG A 163 -24.02 10.57 -9.90
N GLU A 164 -23.18 11.48 -9.43
CA GLU A 164 -23.00 11.68 -7.98
C GLU A 164 -24.25 12.29 -7.35
N ALA A 165 -24.88 13.26 -7.99
CA ALA A 165 -26.16 13.81 -7.53
C ALA A 165 -27.26 12.73 -7.45
N GLN A 166 -27.33 11.85 -8.45
CA GLN A 166 -28.25 10.70 -8.42
C GLN A 166 -27.95 9.74 -7.26
N ARG A 167 -26.67 9.40 -7.04
CA ARG A 167 -26.26 8.56 -5.91
C ARG A 167 -26.64 9.17 -4.56
N VAL A 168 -26.42 10.48 -4.39
CA VAL A 168 -26.78 11.19 -3.16
C VAL A 168 -28.30 11.14 -2.94
N ALA A 169 -29.08 11.45 -3.97
CA ALA A 169 -30.54 11.40 -3.89
C ALA A 169 -31.08 9.99 -3.58
N GLU A 170 -30.46 8.94 -4.13
CA GLU A 170 -30.82 7.54 -3.83
C GLU A 170 -30.55 7.19 -2.36
N LEU A 171 -29.39 7.62 -1.81
CA LEU A 171 -29.07 7.39 -0.40
C LEU A 171 -30.06 8.12 0.53
N GLU A 172 -30.38 9.38 0.23
CA GLU A 172 -31.37 10.17 0.99
C GLU A 172 -32.77 9.56 0.90
N SER A 173 -33.14 8.99 -0.25
CA SER A 173 -34.44 8.32 -0.44
C SER A 173 -34.52 6.94 0.24
N GLY A 174 -33.39 6.24 0.32
CA GLY A 174 -33.26 4.93 0.98
C GLY A 174 -33.23 5.00 2.51
N GLU A 175 -33.03 6.18 3.09
CA GLU A 175 -33.11 6.42 4.53
C GLU A 175 -34.55 6.38 5.09
N GLY A 176 -35.56 6.21 4.21
CA GLY A 176 -36.97 5.95 4.53
C GLY A 176 -37.34 4.52 4.95
N GLY A 177 -36.35 3.61 5.07
CA GLY A 177 -36.46 2.28 5.69
C GLY A 177 -37.22 1.20 4.91
N PRO A 178 -36.80 -0.08 4.96
CA PRO A 178 -37.64 -1.19 4.49
C PRO A 178 -38.90 -1.27 5.35
N GLU A 179 -40.09 -1.34 4.73
CA GLU A 179 -41.30 -1.73 5.46
C GLU A 179 -41.04 -3.06 6.18
N PRO A 180 -41.52 -3.22 7.43
CA PRO A 180 -41.33 -4.46 8.17
C PRO A 180 -41.93 -5.61 7.37
N VAL A 181 -41.06 -6.49 6.87
CA VAL A 181 -41.48 -7.74 6.25
C VAL A 181 -42.33 -8.50 7.27
N PRO A 182 -43.60 -8.82 6.97
CA PRO A 182 -44.43 -9.59 7.87
C PRO A 182 -43.78 -10.95 8.03
N MET A 183 -43.33 -11.24 9.25
CA MET A 183 -42.83 -12.54 9.65
C MET A 183 -44.01 -13.52 9.56
N MET A 184 -44.02 -14.35 8.51
CA MET A 184 -44.90 -15.52 8.42
C MET A 184 -44.37 -16.66 9.28
#